data_AF-A0A653D6V8-F1
#
_entry.id   AF-A0A653D6V8-F1
#
_cell.length_a   1.000
_cell.length_b   1.000
_cell.length_c   1.000
_cell.angle_alpha   90.00
_cell.angle_beta   90.00
_cell.angle_gamma   90.00
#
_symmetry.space_group_name_H-M   'P 1'
#
loop_
_entity.id
_entity.type
_entity.pdbx_description
1 polymer ?
#
loop_
_entity_poly.entity_id
_entity_poly.type
_entity_poly.pdbx_seq_one_letter_code
_entity_poly.pdbx_strand_id
1 'polypeptide(L)'
;MELIKTPKVENVRMLDRYSKTPSQGTLYLTATHLIFVDPVAKKETWILHMHVAHLEKLPLTTTGSPLLIRTKTFLSVTFVVPKERDCHDVFVSLQQLSQPTSMQVLYCFSYTPPAEEIQRSVGWNFHDLQSEYQRMGLPNEQWCLSKINKDYELCDTYPRMIYVPTTASENTLLGSSKFRSKGRLPVLSYFYKNKASICRCSQPLSGFSARCLEDEKMLDHIRRTNPNATFMYVVDTRPKINAMANRAAGKGYENENFYENIKFHFLGIENIHVMRSSLAKIVESMYSYYV
;
A
#
# COMPACT_ATOMS: atom_id res chain seq x y z
N MET A 1 17.36 21.98 -7.79
CA MET A 1 17.37 22.82 -9.00
C MET A 1 18.30 22.28 -10.07
N GLU A 2 19.38 21.57 -9.72
CA GLU A 2 20.34 21.00 -10.71
C GLU A 2 19.72 20.03 -11.73
N LEU A 3 18.61 19.36 -11.41
CA LEU A 3 17.94 18.42 -12.31
C LEU A 3 16.98 19.10 -13.31
N ILE A 4 16.65 20.38 -13.13
CA ILE A 4 15.69 21.11 -13.98
C ILE A 4 16.47 21.87 -15.04
N LYS A 5 16.42 21.39 -16.28
CA LYS A 5 17.10 22.02 -17.42
C LYS A 5 16.31 23.20 -17.99
N THR A 6 14.99 23.03 -18.11
CA THR A 6 14.07 24.03 -18.66
C THR A 6 12.93 24.25 -17.68
N PRO A 7 12.98 25.30 -16.84
CA PRO A 7 12.00 25.52 -15.77
C PRO A 7 10.67 26.10 -16.27
N LYS A 8 10.64 26.70 -17.46
CA LYS A 8 9.46 27.36 -18.03
C LYS A 8 9.46 27.19 -19.54
N VAL A 9 8.31 26.79 -20.10
CA VAL A 9 8.08 26.70 -21.55
C VAL A 9 6.75 27.38 -21.89
N GLU A 10 6.78 28.39 -22.74
CA GLU A 10 5.60 29.13 -23.18
C GLU A 10 4.98 28.51 -24.43
N ASN A 11 3.72 28.86 -24.70
CA ASN A 11 2.97 28.42 -25.88
C ASN A 11 2.85 26.89 -26.00
N VAL A 12 2.83 26.19 -24.87
CA VAL A 12 2.58 24.75 -24.81
C VAL A 12 1.08 24.51 -25.00
N ARG A 13 0.73 23.54 -25.84
CA ARG A 13 -0.67 23.10 -25.99
C ARG A 13 -0.92 21.86 -25.14
N MET A 14 -1.91 21.91 -24.28
CA MET A 14 -2.36 20.78 -23.48
C MET A 14 -3.53 20.11 -24.19
N LEU A 15 -3.34 18.85 -24.55
CA LEU A 15 -4.38 17.97 -25.07
C LEU A 15 -4.91 17.14 -23.90
N ASP A 16 -6.08 17.55 -23.39
CA ASP A 16 -6.85 16.79 -22.42
C ASP A 16 -7.87 15.93 -23.18
N ARG A 17 -7.94 14.64 -22.85
CA ARG A 17 -8.87 13.70 -23.48
C ARG A 17 -10.33 14.08 -23.28
N TYR A 18 -10.66 14.80 -22.21
CA TYR A 18 -12.02 15.23 -21.92
C TYR A 18 -12.39 16.57 -22.56
N SER A 19 -11.44 17.28 -23.17
CA SER A 19 -11.66 18.57 -23.82
C SER A 19 -11.47 18.48 -25.33
N LYS A 20 -12.50 18.85 -26.09
CA LYS A 20 -12.40 18.91 -27.56
C LYS A 20 -11.51 20.06 -28.06
N THR A 21 -11.30 21.08 -27.22
CA THR A 21 -10.47 22.24 -27.54
C THR A 21 -9.15 22.17 -26.78
N PRO A 22 -8.01 22.09 -27.47
CA PRO A 22 -6.70 22.21 -26.86
C PRO A 22 -6.56 23.52 -26.08
N SER A 23 -6.11 23.44 -24.83
CA SER A 23 -5.72 24.61 -24.05
C SER A 23 -4.31 25.05 -24.45
N GLN A 24 -4.07 26.35 -24.56
CA GLN A 24 -2.72 26.90 -24.78
C GLN A 24 -2.29 27.69 -23.56
N GLY A 25 -1.05 27.45 -23.12
CA GLY A 25 -0.57 28.03 -21.87
C GLY A 25 0.92 27.91 -21.67
N THR A 26 1.33 28.11 -20.43
CA THR A 26 2.73 28.00 -20.00
C THR A 26 2.90 26.79 -19.12
N LEU A 27 3.93 26.00 -19.41
CA LEU A 27 4.34 24.84 -18.62
C LEU A 27 5.51 25.25 -17.72
N TYR A 28 5.35 25.03 -16.42
CA TYR A 28 6.35 25.29 -15.39
C TYR A 28 6.80 23.96 -14.78
N LEU A 29 8.10 23.79 -14.65
CA LEU A 29 8.71 22.64 -14.01
C LEU A 29 9.38 23.07 -12.71
N THR A 30 8.89 22.55 -11.60
CA THR A 30 9.43 22.78 -10.26
C THR A 30 10.09 21.50 -9.73
N ALA A 31 10.67 21.56 -8.53
CA ALA A 31 11.27 20.37 -7.91
C ALA A 31 10.24 19.28 -7.55
N THR A 32 8.95 19.60 -7.48
CA THR A 32 7.91 18.73 -6.91
C THR A 32 6.71 18.53 -7.84
N HIS A 33 6.43 19.54 -8.67
CA HIS A 33 5.29 19.59 -9.56
C HIS A 33 5.68 20.00 -10.99
N LEU A 34 4.95 19.46 -11.95
CA LEU A 34 4.73 20.04 -13.26
C LEU A 34 3.42 20.83 -13.21
N ILE A 35 3.45 22.11 -13.58
CA ILE A 35 2.30 23.00 -13.49
C ILE A 35 2.03 23.58 -14.88
N PHE A 36 0.83 23.39 -15.40
CA PHE A 36 0.39 24.02 -16.64
C PHE A 36 -0.65 25.10 -16.32
N VAL A 37 -0.42 26.32 -16.82
CA VAL A 37 -1.28 27.47 -16.59
C VAL A 37 -1.89 27.92 -17.92
N ASP A 38 -3.21 27.83 -18.04
CA ASP A 38 -4.00 28.37 -19.15
C ASP A 38 -4.59 29.74 -18.72
N PRO A 39 -4.02 30.87 -19.19
CA PRO A 39 -4.48 32.19 -18.79
C PRO A 39 -5.86 32.54 -19.36
N VAL A 40 -6.26 31.95 -20.50
CA VAL A 40 -7.53 32.23 -21.16
C VAL A 40 -8.67 31.56 -20.40
N ALA A 41 -8.49 30.27 -20.07
CA ALA A 41 -9.44 29.52 -19.27
C ALA A 41 -9.36 29.83 -17.77
N LYS A 42 -8.35 30.59 -17.34
CA LYS A 42 -8.01 30.84 -15.92
C LYS A 42 -7.92 29.54 -15.13
N LYS A 43 -7.29 28.52 -15.73
CA LYS A 43 -7.22 27.17 -15.19
C LYS A 43 -5.77 26.75 -15.04
N GLU A 44 -5.48 26.08 -13.92
CA GLU A 44 -4.19 25.45 -13.68
C GLU A 44 -4.34 23.92 -13.59
N THR A 45 -3.37 23.21 -14.13
CA THR A 45 -3.27 21.75 -14.01
C THR A 45 -1.95 21.40 -13.34
N TRP A 46 -2.05 20.73 -12.19
CA TRP A 46 -0.90 20.40 -11.34
C TRP A 46 -0.67 18.89 -11.34
N ILE A 47 0.55 18.47 -11.64
CA ILE A 47 0.97 17.06 -11.63
C ILE A 47 2.16 16.92 -10.70
N LEU A 48 1.97 16.25 -9.56
CA LEU A 48 3.09 15.87 -8.69
C LEU A 48 3.97 14.84 -9.41
N HIS A 49 5.29 15.03 -9.33
CA HIS A 49 6.25 14.11 -9.96
C HIS A 49 6.09 12.67 -9.45
N MET A 50 5.77 12.50 -8.16
CA MET A 50 5.50 11.20 -7.54
C MET A 50 4.27 10.47 -8.09
N HIS A 51 3.34 11.21 -8.71
CA HIS A 51 2.16 10.64 -9.36
C HIS A 51 2.44 10.23 -10.79
N VAL A 52 3.53 10.64 -11.42
CA VAL A 52 3.88 10.18 -12.77
C VAL A 52 4.10 8.65 -12.74
N ALA A 53 3.33 7.94 -13.56
CA ALA A 53 3.41 6.49 -13.72
C ALA A 53 4.13 6.12 -15.01
N HIS A 54 3.92 6.90 -16.07
CA HIS A 54 4.49 6.69 -17.38
C HIS A 54 4.70 8.03 -18.09
N LEU A 55 5.82 8.14 -18.78
CA LEU A 55 6.28 9.33 -19.48
C LEU A 55 6.81 8.90 -20.85
N GLU A 56 6.32 9.50 -21.93
CA GLU A 56 6.68 9.12 -23.30
C GLU A 56 6.79 10.36 -24.18
N LYS A 57 7.87 10.46 -24.98
CA LYS A 57 7.94 11.40 -26.10
C LYS A 57 7.33 10.73 -27.33
N LEU A 58 6.23 11.29 -27.83
CA LEU A 58 5.61 10.83 -29.08
C LEU A 58 6.37 11.40 -30.30
N PRO A 59 6.14 10.87 -31.51
CA PRO A 59 6.76 11.38 -32.73
C PRO A 59 6.55 12.89 -32.92
N LEU A 60 7.57 13.57 -33.44
CA LEU A 60 7.52 15.01 -33.73
C LEU A 60 6.40 15.29 -34.74
N THR A 61 5.63 16.35 -34.49
CA THR A 61 4.58 16.82 -35.40
C THR A 61 4.94 18.17 -35.98
N THR A 62 4.23 18.60 -37.03
CA THR A 62 4.34 19.96 -37.59
C THR A 62 3.97 21.05 -36.57
N THR A 63 3.31 20.67 -35.48
CA THR A 63 2.77 21.60 -34.48
C THR A 63 3.56 21.57 -33.16
N GLY A 64 4.66 20.82 -33.10
CA GLY A 64 5.54 20.68 -31.94
C GLY A 64 5.83 19.24 -31.55
N SER A 65 6.57 19.07 -30.46
CA SER A 65 6.98 17.79 -29.88
C SER A 65 5.99 17.35 -28.78
N PRO A 66 5.23 16.26 -28.97
CA PRO A 66 4.25 15.83 -27.98
C PRO A 66 4.89 14.98 -26.86
N LEU A 67 4.58 15.33 -25.62
CA LEU A 67 4.99 14.68 -24.38
C LEU A 67 3.77 14.10 -23.68
N LEU A 68 3.62 12.79 -23.70
CA LEU A 68 2.54 12.07 -23.04
C LEU A 68 2.93 11.78 -21.58
N ILE A 69 2.04 12.16 -20.67
CA ILE A 69 2.16 11.87 -19.23
C ILE A 69 0.93 11.09 -18.79
N ARG A 70 1.15 9.95 -18.15
CA ARG A 70 0.10 9.17 -17.46
C ARG A 70 0.45 9.08 -15.99
N THR A 71 -0.55 9.31 -15.14
CA THR A 71 -0.38 9.34 -13.69
C THR A 71 -0.97 8.11 -13.02
N LYS A 72 -0.55 7.84 -11.78
CA LYS A 72 -1.09 6.81 -10.90
C LYS A 72 -2.54 7.09 -10.49
N THR A 73 -3.02 8.31 -10.70
CA THR A 73 -4.39 8.77 -10.45
C THR A 73 -5.24 8.83 -11.72
N PHE A 74 -4.86 8.08 -12.76
CA PHE A 74 -5.60 7.91 -14.03
C PHE A 74 -5.72 9.16 -14.91
N LEU A 75 -5.12 10.29 -14.51
CA LEU A 75 -4.96 11.44 -15.41
C LEU A 75 -3.96 11.07 -16.51
N SER A 76 -4.37 11.29 -17.76
CA SER A 76 -3.52 11.17 -18.93
C SER A 76 -3.66 12.42 -19.79
N VAL A 77 -2.53 13.09 -20.00
CA VAL A 77 -2.45 14.36 -20.71
C VAL A 77 -1.29 14.32 -21.70
N THR A 78 -1.44 14.96 -22.85
CA THR A 78 -0.36 15.17 -23.80
C THR A 78 -0.06 16.66 -23.90
N PHE A 79 1.18 17.05 -23.60
CA PHE A 79 1.66 18.42 -23.80
C PHE A 79 2.42 18.51 -25.12
N VAL A 80 1.95 19.32 -26.06
CA VAL A 80 2.66 19.61 -27.30
C VAL A 80 3.55 20.83 -27.08
N VAL A 81 4.84 20.58 -26.93
CA VAL A 81 5.87 21.57 -26.66
C VAL A 81 6.41 22.13 -27.99
N PRO A 82 6.48 23.46 -28.20
CA PRO A 82 6.83 24.03 -29.50
C PRO A 82 8.21 23.61 -30.04
N LYS A 83 9.24 23.58 -29.19
CA LYS A 83 10.61 23.24 -29.58
C LYS A 83 10.99 21.85 -29.07
N GLU A 84 11.55 21.02 -29.94
CA GLU A 84 11.97 19.65 -29.57
C GLU A 84 13.00 19.66 -28.44
N ARG A 85 13.97 20.59 -28.50
CA ARG A 85 14.98 20.75 -27.44
C ARG A 85 14.36 20.98 -26.06
N ASP A 86 13.41 21.90 -25.96
CA ASP A 86 12.72 22.21 -24.70
C ASP A 86 11.92 20.99 -24.21
N CYS A 87 11.27 20.27 -25.13
CA CYS A 87 10.55 19.03 -24.83
C CYS A 87 11.49 17.95 -24.28
N HIS A 88 12.66 17.78 -24.91
CA HIS A 88 13.66 16.82 -24.46
C HIS A 88 14.21 17.17 -23.07
N ASP A 89 14.50 18.45 -22.83
CA ASP A 89 14.97 18.92 -21.53
C ASP A 89 13.92 18.69 -20.43
N VAL A 90 12.64 19.01 -20.69
CA VAL A 90 11.53 18.72 -19.78
C VAL A 90 11.37 17.22 -19.54
N PHE A 91 11.43 16.39 -20.58
CA PHE A 91 11.33 14.93 -20.48
C PHE A 91 12.43 14.35 -19.56
N VAL A 92 13.70 14.72 -19.79
CA VAL A 92 14.82 14.23 -18.99
C VAL A 92 14.69 14.65 -17.53
N SER A 93 14.34 15.91 -17.28
CA SER A 93 14.11 16.41 -15.92
C SER A 93 12.96 15.66 -15.22
N LEU A 94 11.82 15.46 -15.90
CA LEU A 94 10.68 14.71 -15.33
C LEU A 94 11.03 13.24 -15.07
N GLN A 95 11.79 12.60 -15.95
CA GLN A 95 12.21 11.22 -15.77
C GLN A 95 13.04 11.05 -14.49
N GLN A 96 13.97 11.97 -14.23
CA GLN A 96 14.78 11.96 -13.00
C GLN A 96 13.96 12.31 -11.75
N LEU A 97 13.09 13.32 -11.84
CA LEU A 97 12.30 13.80 -10.71
C LEU A 97 11.16 12.84 -10.31
N SER A 98 10.63 12.06 -11.26
CA SER A 98 9.58 11.06 -10.99
C SER A 98 10.11 9.70 -10.54
N GLN A 99 11.42 9.48 -10.64
CA GLN A 99 12.10 8.23 -10.27
C GLN A 99 13.21 8.49 -9.24
N PRO A 100 12.84 8.82 -7.99
CA PRO A 100 13.79 9.05 -6.91
C PRO A 100 14.68 7.82 -6.70
N THR A 101 16.01 8.03 -6.65
CA THR A 101 17.02 6.97 -6.53
C THR A 101 17.20 6.48 -5.09
N SER A 102 16.78 7.25 -4.09
CA SER A 102 16.83 6.91 -2.68
C SER A 102 15.62 7.47 -1.93
N MET A 103 15.40 7.02 -0.69
CA MET A 103 14.29 7.53 0.12
C MET A 103 14.49 9.00 0.50
N GLN A 104 15.73 9.42 0.76
CA GLN A 104 16.05 10.77 1.27
C GLN A 104 15.72 11.88 0.28
N VAL A 105 15.64 11.56 -1.02
CA VAL A 105 15.29 12.53 -2.08
C VAL A 105 13.79 12.68 -2.29
N LEU A 106 12.96 11.89 -1.58
CA LEU A 106 11.50 12.02 -1.66
C LEU A 106 11.05 13.39 -1.13
N TYR A 107 10.03 13.96 -1.75
CA TYR A 107 9.51 15.28 -1.40
C TYR A 107 9.15 15.41 0.09
N CYS A 108 8.62 14.34 0.71
CA CYS A 108 8.27 14.35 2.12
C CYS A 108 9.43 14.67 3.09
N PHE A 109 10.69 14.46 2.68
CA PHE A 109 11.87 14.80 3.50
C PHE A 109 12.34 16.24 3.34
N SER A 110 11.96 16.92 2.26
CA SER A 110 12.31 18.32 1.99
C SER A 110 11.15 19.29 2.22
N TYR A 111 9.93 18.77 2.32
CA TYR A 111 8.74 19.58 2.57
C TYR A 111 8.80 20.31 3.92
N THR A 112 8.70 21.63 3.84
CA THR A 112 8.57 22.50 5.01
C THR A 112 7.24 23.24 4.88
N PRO A 113 6.26 22.96 5.76
CA PRO A 113 4.97 23.64 5.70
C PRO A 113 5.13 25.14 6.04
N PRO A 114 4.26 26.01 5.52
CA PRO A 114 4.15 27.40 5.98
C PRO A 114 3.99 27.49 7.51
N ALA A 115 4.56 28.53 8.12
CA ALA A 115 4.71 28.65 9.58
C ALA A 115 3.40 28.65 10.41
N GLU A 116 2.25 28.81 9.75
CA GLU A 116 0.91 28.83 10.36
C GLU A 116 0.24 27.44 10.40
N GLU A 117 0.88 26.41 9.85
CA GLU A 117 0.32 25.07 9.83
C GLU A 117 0.50 24.32 11.15
N ILE A 118 -0.44 23.40 11.38
CA ILE A 118 -0.52 22.45 12.49
C ILE A 118 0.88 21.88 12.82
N GLN A 119 1.28 21.94 14.10
CA GLN A 119 2.55 21.36 14.56
C GLN A 119 2.67 19.90 14.10
N ARG A 120 3.83 19.51 13.56
CA ARG A 120 4.09 18.14 13.05
C ARG A 120 3.71 17.05 14.06
N SER A 121 3.91 17.31 15.36
CA SER A 121 3.55 16.42 16.46
C SER A 121 2.07 16.03 16.46
N VAL A 122 1.16 16.93 16.08
CA VAL A 122 -0.29 16.66 16.05
C VAL A 122 -0.60 15.55 15.05
N GLY A 123 -0.01 15.59 13.85
CA GLY A 123 -0.21 14.55 12.83
C GLY A 123 0.35 13.19 13.26
N TRP A 124 1.57 13.17 13.82
CA TRP A 124 2.21 11.93 14.26
C TRP A 124 1.56 11.31 15.51
N ASN A 125 1.04 12.14 16.41
CA ASN A 125 0.38 11.70 17.64
C ASN A 125 -1.14 11.52 17.47
N PHE A 126 -1.68 11.77 16.27
CA PHE A 126 -3.12 11.66 15.99
C PHE A 126 -3.65 10.25 16.28
N HIS A 127 -2.85 9.23 15.97
CA HIS A 127 -3.22 7.84 16.16
C HIS A 127 -2.29 7.16 17.16
N ASP A 128 -2.71 7.11 18.42
CA ASP A 128 -2.05 6.33 19.46
C ASP A 128 -2.65 4.91 19.54
N LEU A 129 -1.82 3.90 19.26
CA LEU A 129 -2.24 2.50 19.31
C LEU A 129 -2.69 2.09 20.72
N GLN A 130 -2.05 2.60 21.78
CA GLN A 130 -2.41 2.23 23.14
C GLN A 130 -3.83 2.71 23.49
N SER A 131 -4.14 3.96 23.13
CA SER A 131 -5.49 4.53 23.24
C SER A 131 -6.52 3.76 22.43
N GLU A 132 -6.19 3.27 21.23
CA GLU A 132 -7.12 2.47 20.43
C GLU A 132 -7.43 1.11 21.08
N TYR A 133 -6.44 0.45 21.68
CA TYR A 133 -6.68 -0.76 22.46
C TYR A 133 -7.48 -0.48 23.73
N GLN A 134 -7.22 0.62 24.43
CA GLN A 134 -8.01 1.06 25.58
C GLN A 134 -9.46 1.35 25.20
N ARG A 135 -9.71 1.94 24.02
CA ARG A 135 -11.07 2.16 23.48
C ARG A 135 -11.84 0.84 23.31
N MET A 136 -11.13 -0.25 23.02
CA MET A 136 -11.70 -1.61 22.96
C MET A 136 -11.79 -2.30 24.34
N GLY A 137 -11.37 -1.66 25.43
CA GLY A 137 -11.37 -2.23 26.77
C GLY A 137 -10.20 -3.17 27.04
N LEU A 138 -9.03 -2.89 26.46
CA LEU A 138 -7.83 -3.72 26.56
C LEU A 138 -6.67 -2.96 27.22
N PRO A 139 -5.77 -3.64 27.95
CA PRO A 139 -5.79 -5.09 28.27
C PRO A 139 -6.93 -5.48 29.22
N ASN A 140 -7.28 -6.76 29.25
CA ASN A 140 -8.29 -7.32 30.16
C ASN A 140 -7.88 -8.74 30.60
N GLU A 141 -8.80 -9.48 31.23
CA GLU A 141 -8.55 -10.85 31.68
C GLU A 141 -8.12 -11.78 30.54
N GLN A 142 -8.68 -11.63 29.34
CA GLN A 142 -8.44 -12.54 28.21
C GLN A 142 -7.27 -12.13 27.32
N TRP A 143 -6.96 -10.84 27.24
CA TRP A 143 -5.99 -10.27 26.31
C TRP A 143 -5.02 -9.33 27.01
N CYS A 144 -3.73 -9.54 26.78
CA CYS A 144 -2.66 -8.74 27.36
C CYS A 144 -1.73 -8.15 26.29
N LEU A 145 -1.02 -7.10 26.67
CA LEU A 145 0.02 -6.45 25.87
C LEU A 145 1.33 -7.21 26.01
N SER A 146 1.89 -7.70 24.91
CA SER A 146 3.22 -8.32 24.88
C SER A 146 4.27 -7.38 24.29
N LYS A 147 5.42 -7.35 24.96
CA LYS A 147 6.62 -6.58 24.58
C LYS A 147 7.66 -7.41 23.83
N ILE A 148 7.35 -8.67 23.51
CA ILE A 148 8.28 -9.59 22.86
C ILE A 148 8.82 -9.07 21.52
N ASN A 149 8.06 -8.21 20.82
CA ASN A 149 8.46 -7.62 19.54
C ASN A 149 8.99 -6.17 19.67
N LYS A 150 9.35 -5.71 20.87
CA LYS A 150 9.72 -4.32 21.14
C LYS A 150 10.81 -3.81 20.20
N ASP A 151 11.76 -4.67 19.88
CA ASP A 151 12.93 -4.38 19.05
C ASP A 151 12.87 -5.10 17.69
N TYR A 152 11.65 -5.53 17.27
CA TYR A 152 11.34 -6.12 15.97
C TYR A 152 12.00 -7.48 15.67
N GLU A 153 12.58 -8.13 16.68
CA GLU A 153 13.29 -9.41 16.53
C GLU A 153 12.34 -10.60 16.26
N LEU A 154 11.14 -10.59 16.83
CA LEU A 154 10.14 -11.64 16.61
C LEU A 154 9.55 -11.54 15.19
N CYS A 155 9.21 -10.32 14.77
CA CYS A 155 8.66 -10.03 13.45
C CYS A 155 8.88 -8.55 13.07
N ASP A 156 9.76 -8.34 12.10
CA ASP A 156 10.17 -7.03 11.56
C ASP A 156 9.06 -6.23 10.89
N THR A 157 7.98 -6.91 10.48
CA THR A 157 6.84 -6.32 9.77
C THR A 157 5.59 -6.21 10.63
N TYR A 158 5.70 -6.46 11.94
CA TYR A 158 4.67 -6.21 12.94
C TYR A 158 5.03 -4.98 13.80
N PRO A 159 4.04 -4.37 14.49
CA PRO A 159 4.31 -3.30 15.44
C PRO A 159 5.19 -3.78 16.60
N ARG A 160 5.85 -2.82 17.28
CA ARG A 160 6.67 -3.09 18.49
C ARG A 160 5.90 -3.78 19.61
N MET A 161 4.61 -3.46 19.69
CA MET A 161 3.72 -3.89 20.76
C MET A 161 2.55 -4.66 20.12
N ILE A 162 2.31 -5.88 20.59
CA ILE A 162 1.27 -6.75 20.06
C ILE A 162 0.36 -7.23 21.20
N TYR A 163 -0.92 -7.41 20.92
CA TYR A 163 -1.87 -7.97 21.88
C TYR A 163 -2.10 -9.45 21.59
N VAL A 164 -1.99 -10.27 22.63
CA VAL A 164 -2.05 -11.74 22.59
C VAL A 164 -2.92 -12.24 23.75
N PRO A 165 -3.42 -13.49 23.70
CA PRO A 165 -4.16 -14.04 24.82
C PRO A 165 -3.31 -14.05 26.10
N THR A 166 -3.88 -13.66 27.24
CA THR A 166 -3.19 -13.61 28.54
C THR A 166 -2.60 -14.97 28.94
N THR A 167 -3.21 -16.07 28.47
CA THR A 167 -2.77 -17.44 28.76
C THR A 167 -1.65 -17.95 27.86
N ALA A 168 -1.30 -17.22 26.78
CA ALA A 168 -0.28 -17.67 25.84
C ALA A 168 1.13 -17.38 26.39
N SER A 169 1.94 -18.42 26.51
CA SER A 169 3.32 -18.30 27.00
C SER A 169 4.26 -17.70 25.95
N GLU A 170 5.40 -17.14 26.38
CA GLU A 170 6.42 -16.64 25.46
C GLU A 170 6.92 -17.71 24.48
N ASN A 171 7.11 -18.95 24.96
CA ASN A 171 7.47 -20.10 24.12
C ASN A 171 6.42 -20.39 23.04
N THR A 172 5.14 -20.24 23.38
CA THR A 172 4.04 -20.37 22.42
C THR A 172 4.13 -19.31 21.32
N LEU A 173 4.42 -18.06 21.69
CA LEU A 173 4.59 -16.96 20.73
C LEU A 173 5.80 -17.19 19.82
N LEU A 174 6.94 -17.60 20.39
CA LEU A 174 8.17 -17.89 19.64
C LEU A 174 8.01 -19.09 18.70
N GLY A 175 7.34 -20.16 19.12
CA GLY A 175 7.10 -21.32 18.28
C GLY A 175 6.14 -20.99 17.13
N SER A 176 5.03 -20.31 17.44
CA SER A 176 4.07 -19.87 16.42
C SER A 176 4.71 -18.91 15.41
N SER A 177 5.53 -17.95 15.83
CA SER A 177 6.20 -17.04 14.89
C SER A 177 7.13 -17.78 13.93
N LYS A 178 7.92 -18.75 14.41
CA LYS A 178 8.80 -19.58 13.56
C LYS A 178 8.03 -20.41 12.55
N PHE A 179 6.82 -20.85 12.88
CA PHE A 179 5.97 -21.61 11.98
C PHE A 179 5.13 -20.75 11.03
N ARG A 180 5.08 -19.43 11.23
CA ARG A 180 4.29 -18.50 10.43
C ARG A 180 5.17 -17.74 9.46
N SER A 181 4.74 -17.62 8.21
CA SER A 181 5.55 -16.98 7.17
C SER A 181 5.97 -15.56 7.57
N LYS A 182 7.29 -15.31 7.60
CA LYS A 182 7.90 -14.04 8.05
C LYS A 182 7.66 -13.69 9.53
N GLY A 183 7.47 -14.66 10.40
CA GLY A 183 7.29 -14.40 11.84
C GLY A 183 5.91 -13.85 12.22
N ARG A 184 4.99 -13.71 11.25
CA ARG A 184 3.69 -13.04 11.45
C ARG A 184 2.68 -13.99 12.10
N LEU A 185 2.90 -14.23 13.39
CA LEU A 185 2.04 -15.03 14.26
C LEU A 185 0.62 -14.44 14.43
N PRO A 186 -0.37 -15.23 14.84
CA PRO A 186 -1.70 -14.72 15.20
C PRO A 186 -1.66 -13.67 16.30
N VAL A 187 -2.09 -12.45 15.99
CA VAL A 187 -2.20 -11.33 16.94
C VAL A 187 -3.54 -10.64 16.81
N LEU A 188 -4.02 -10.06 17.91
CA LEU A 188 -5.28 -9.34 17.94
C LEU A 188 -5.25 -8.12 16.99
N SER A 189 -6.34 -7.91 16.27
CA SER A 189 -6.59 -6.71 15.46
C SER A 189 -7.80 -5.93 15.95
N TYR A 190 -8.84 -6.63 16.41
CA TYR A 190 -10.06 -6.02 16.91
C TYR A 190 -10.70 -6.89 17.97
N PHE A 191 -11.24 -6.27 19.02
CA PHE A 191 -11.98 -6.93 20.08
C PHE A 191 -13.34 -6.26 20.26
N TYR A 192 -14.40 -7.07 20.37
CA TYR A 192 -15.75 -6.59 20.58
C TYR A 192 -16.25 -6.96 21.98
N LYS A 193 -17.15 -6.13 22.52
CA LYS A 193 -17.69 -6.25 23.89
C LYS A 193 -18.35 -7.60 24.22
N ASN A 194 -18.75 -8.39 23.22
CA ASN A 194 -19.28 -9.75 23.42
C ASN A 194 -18.18 -10.85 23.50
N LYS A 195 -16.91 -10.44 23.60
CA LYS A 195 -15.70 -11.27 23.59
C LYS A 195 -15.29 -11.84 22.23
N ALA A 196 -15.98 -11.51 21.14
CA ALA A 196 -15.52 -11.85 19.81
C ALA A 196 -14.27 -11.05 19.46
N SER A 197 -13.29 -11.71 18.84
CA SER A 197 -12.02 -11.12 18.43
C SER A 197 -11.74 -11.39 16.97
N ILE A 198 -11.16 -10.42 16.27
CA ILE A 198 -10.54 -10.61 14.96
C ILE A 198 -9.03 -10.62 15.17
N CYS A 199 -8.40 -11.72 14.79
CA CYS A 199 -6.96 -11.87 14.78
C CYS A 199 -6.45 -11.90 13.34
N ARG A 200 -5.21 -11.46 13.13
CA ARG A 200 -4.52 -11.51 11.84
C ARG A 200 -3.23 -12.30 11.97
N CYS A 201 -2.85 -13.00 10.92
CA CYS A 201 -1.58 -13.72 10.82
C CYS A 201 -1.16 -13.85 9.35
N SER A 202 0.00 -14.45 9.13
CA SER A 202 0.37 -15.02 7.83
C SER A 202 0.00 -16.50 7.76
N GLN A 203 0.06 -17.06 6.55
CA GLN A 203 -0.10 -18.49 6.34
C GLN A 203 0.94 -19.32 7.11
N PRO A 204 0.57 -20.52 7.59
CA PRO A 204 1.50 -21.43 8.24
C PRO A 204 2.51 -22.02 7.23
N LEU A 205 3.66 -22.46 7.75
CA LEU A 205 4.72 -23.18 7.03
C LEU A 205 4.51 -24.70 7.13
N SER A 206 3.27 -25.14 6.94
CA SER A 206 2.88 -26.54 7.13
C SER A 206 3.39 -27.48 6.04
N GLY A 207 3.71 -26.96 4.85
CA GLY A 207 3.96 -27.77 3.66
C GLY A 207 2.91 -28.87 3.51
N PHE A 208 3.36 -30.10 3.27
CA PHE A 208 2.45 -31.25 3.18
C PHE A 208 1.99 -31.78 4.54
N SER A 209 2.87 -31.84 5.54
CA SER A 209 2.61 -32.55 6.80
C SER A 209 3.24 -31.93 8.05
N ALA A 210 3.98 -30.83 7.93
CA ALA A 210 4.60 -30.18 9.09
C ALA A 210 3.52 -29.61 10.02
N ARG A 211 3.77 -29.80 11.31
CA ARG A 211 2.91 -29.36 12.41
C ARG A 211 3.75 -28.55 13.39
N CYS A 212 3.08 -27.68 14.13
CA CYS A 212 3.70 -26.90 15.19
C CYS A 212 2.75 -26.88 16.38
N LEU A 213 3.16 -27.56 17.47
CA LEU A 213 2.36 -27.67 18.67
C LEU A 213 2.13 -26.29 19.31
N GLU A 214 3.11 -25.41 19.23
CA GLU A 214 3.02 -24.04 19.72
C GLU A 214 2.00 -23.23 18.92
N ASP A 215 1.92 -23.40 17.59
CA ASP A 215 0.92 -22.71 16.77
C ASP A 215 -0.50 -23.27 16.98
N GLU A 216 -0.62 -24.60 17.10
CA GLU A 216 -1.87 -25.28 17.48
C GLU A 216 -2.39 -24.74 18.84
N LYS A 217 -1.51 -24.65 19.85
CA LYS A 217 -1.81 -24.03 21.15
C LYS A 217 -2.16 -22.55 21.04
N MET A 218 -1.46 -21.80 20.18
CA MET A 218 -1.73 -20.37 19.99
C MET A 218 -3.17 -20.13 19.51
N LEU A 219 -3.63 -20.92 18.54
CA LEU A 219 -5.01 -20.84 18.04
C LEU A 219 -6.03 -21.25 19.10
N ASP A 220 -5.74 -22.28 19.90
CA ASP A 220 -6.63 -22.66 21.02
C ASP A 220 -6.67 -21.58 22.11
N HIS A 221 -5.55 -20.94 22.44
CA HIS A 221 -5.55 -19.79 23.36
C HIS A 221 -6.44 -18.65 22.86
N ILE A 222 -6.39 -18.33 21.55
CA ILE A 222 -7.28 -17.33 20.95
C ILE A 222 -8.74 -17.76 21.10
N ARG A 223 -9.08 -19.00 20.71
CA ARG A 223 -10.43 -19.53 20.83
C ARG A 223 -10.97 -19.43 22.26
N ARG A 224 -10.15 -19.77 23.27
CA ARG A 224 -10.51 -19.71 24.70
C ARG A 224 -10.76 -18.29 25.23
N THR A 225 -10.32 -17.24 24.53
CA THR A 225 -10.66 -15.86 24.92
C THR A 225 -12.16 -15.56 24.80
N ASN A 226 -12.89 -16.36 24.02
CA ASN A 226 -14.35 -16.28 23.95
C ASN A 226 -14.99 -17.59 24.48
N PRO A 227 -15.30 -17.67 25.79
CA PRO A 227 -15.92 -18.87 26.37
C PRO A 227 -17.35 -19.13 25.86
N ASN A 228 -17.98 -18.15 25.22
CA ASN A 228 -19.33 -18.30 24.66
C ASN A 228 -19.34 -19.01 23.29
N ALA A 229 -18.16 -19.22 22.68
CA ALA A 229 -18.02 -19.84 21.38
C ALA A 229 -17.41 -21.25 21.49
N THR A 230 -18.02 -22.22 20.81
CA THR A 230 -17.53 -23.61 20.79
C THR A 230 -16.43 -23.83 19.76
N PHE A 231 -16.35 -22.98 18.72
CA PHE A 231 -15.35 -23.06 17.67
C PHE A 231 -14.87 -21.68 17.21
N MET A 232 -13.73 -21.63 16.52
CA MET A 232 -13.17 -20.43 15.91
C MET A 232 -13.19 -20.54 14.38
N TYR A 233 -13.39 -19.43 13.68
CA TYR A 233 -13.23 -19.40 12.22
C TYR A 233 -11.78 -19.08 11.84
N VAL A 234 -11.25 -19.84 10.88
CA VAL A 234 -10.02 -19.49 10.16
C VAL A 234 -10.39 -19.15 8.73
N VAL A 235 -10.13 -17.91 8.33
CA VAL A 235 -10.52 -17.39 7.03
C VAL A 235 -9.28 -17.09 6.21
N ASP A 236 -9.04 -17.92 5.21
CA ASP A 236 -8.02 -17.70 4.21
C ASP A 236 -8.61 -16.93 3.04
N THR A 237 -8.09 -15.73 2.83
CA THR A 237 -8.59 -14.86 1.77
C THR A 237 -8.37 -15.43 0.37
N ARG A 238 -7.42 -16.35 0.17
CA ARG A 238 -7.04 -16.86 -1.14
C ARG A 238 -8.13 -17.76 -1.76
N PRO A 239 -8.12 -17.93 -3.10
CA PRO A 239 -8.73 -19.08 -3.73
C PRO A 239 -8.06 -20.38 -3.26
N LYS A 240 -8.85 -21.44 -3.11
CA LYS A 240 -8.38 -22.77 -2.68
C LYS A 240 -7.21 -23.28 -3.52
N ILE A 241 -7.25 -23.09 -4.85
CA ILE A 241 -6.19 -23.50 -5.78
C ILE A 241 -4.87 -22.79 -5.45
N ASN A 242 -4.91 -21.48 -5.21
CA ASN A 242 -3.72 -20.69 -4.85
C ASN A 242 -3.17 -21.11 -3.47
N ALA A 243 -4.04 -21.47 -2.53
CA ALA A 243 -3.63 -22.01 -1.24
C ALA A 243 -2.94 -23.38 -1.39
N MET A 244 -3.46 -24.27 -2.25
CA MET A 244 -2.84 -25.55 -2.58
C MET A 244 -1.48 -25.40 -3.27
N ALA A 245 -1.34 -24.46 -4.20
CA ALA A 245 -0.04 -24.17 -4.84
C ALA A 245 1.01 -23.68 -3.82
N ASN A 246 0.62 -22.81 -2.89
CA ASN A 246 1.50 -22.38 -1.80
C ASN A 246 1.87 -23.54 -0.86
N ARG A 247 0.95 -24.49 -0.65
CA ARG A 247 1.21 -25.70 0.13
C ARG A 247 2.31 -26.55 -0.48
N ALA A 248 2.29 -26.73 -1.80
CA ALA A 248 3.36 -27.43 -2.52
C ALA A 248 4.73 -26.74 -2.41
N ALA A 249 4.74 -25.41 -2.22
CA ALA A 249 5.95 -24.61 -1.99
C ALA A 249 6.38 -24.55 -0.51
N GLY A 250 5.91 -25.46 0.35
CA GLY A 250 6.30 -25.52 1.77
C GLY A 250 5.53 -24.59 2.71
N LYS A 251 4.52 -23.86 2.22
CA LYS A 251 3.60 -23.07 3.06
C LYS A 251 2.31 -23.86 3.28
N GLY A 252 1.16 -23.21 3.47
CA GLY A 252 -0.10 -23.92 3.48
C GLY A 252 -1.22 -23.17 4.16
N TYR A 253 -2.05 -23.94 4.83
CA TYR A 253 -3.23 -23.51 5.58
C TYR A 253 -3.51 -24.55 6.67
N GLU A 254 -4.25 -24.15 7.69
CA GLU A 254 -4.59 -24.94 8.85
C GLU A 254 -5.41 -26.18 8.46
N ASN A 255 -5.03 -27.34 9.01
CA ASN A 255 -5.73 -28.61 8.78
C ASN A 255 -6.64 -28.90 9.98
N GLU A 256 -7.95 -29.02 9.75
CA GLU A 256 -8.95 -29.26 10.81
C GLU A 256 -8.71 -30.55 11.62
N ASN A 257 -7.90 -31.50 11.11
CA ASN A 257 -7.47 -32.68 11.87
C ASN A 257 -6.47 -32.38 12.99
N PHE A 258 -5.75 -31.26 12.92
CA PHE A 258 -4.71 -30.89 13.88
C PHE A 258 -5.07 -29.64 14.69
N TYR A 259 -5.83 -28.73 14.08
CA TYR A 259 -6.36 -27.56 14.75
C TYR A 259 -7.77 -27.88 15.24
N GLU A 260 -7.89 -28.30 16.49
CA GLU A 260 -9.19 -28.65 17.07
C GLU A 260 -10.10 -27.42 17.18
N ASN A 261 -11.41 -27.65 17.01
CA ASN A 261 -12.44 -26.62 17.19
C ASN A 261 -12.26 -25.38 16.29
N ILE A 262 -11.73 -25.56 15.08
CA ILE A 262 -11.78 -24.54 14.04
C ILE A 262 -12.78 -24.89 12.94
N LYS A 263 -13.24 -23.88 12.20
CA LYS A 263 -13.92 -24.01 10.92
C LYS A 263 -13.16 -23.22 9.86
N PHE A 264 -12.70 -23.89 8.82
CA PHE A 264 -11.86 -23.28 7.79
C PHE A 264 -12.66 -22.81 6.57
N HIS A 265 -12.40 -21.58 6.09
CA HIS A 265 -13.04 -21.02 4.90
C HIS A 265 -12.06 -20.34 3.95
N PHE A 266 -12.29 -20.51 2.64
CA PHE A 266 -11.62 -19.75 1.57
C PHE A 266 -12.54 -18.65 1.03
N LEU A 267 -12.06 -17.41 0.88
CA LEU A 267 -12.86 -16.31 0.32
C LEU A 267 -12.74 -16.13 -1.20
N GLY A 268 -11.65 -16.62 -1.83
CA GLY A 268 -11.49 -16.50 -3.28
C GLY A 268 -10.96 -15.14 -3.77
N ILE A 269 -10.28 -14.37 -2.93
CA ILE A 269 -9.66 -13.09 -3.30
C ILE A 269 -8.33 -13.34 -4.00
N GLU A 270 -8.27 -12.99 -5.28
CA GLU A 270 -7.07 -13.16 -6.11
C GLU A 270 -5.86 -12.32 -5.63
N ASN A 271 -4.68 -12.75 -6.06
CA ASN A 271 -3.42 -12.12 -5.64
C ASN A 271 -3.18 -10.75 -6.29
N ILE A 272 -2.16 -10.04 -5.81
CA ILE A 272 -1.79 -8.69 -6.27
C ILE A 272 -1.52 -8.58 -7.78
N HIS A 273 -1.09 -9.65 -8.45
CA HIS A 273 -0.81 -9.63 -9.88
C HIS A 273 -2.11 -9.61 -10.70
N VAL A 274 -3.13 -10.32 -10.22
CA VAL A 274 -4.47 -10.29 -10.82
C VAL A 274 -5.09 -8.91 -10.60
N MET A 275 -4.99 -8.36 -9.38
CA MET A 275 -5.50 -7.01 -9.09
C MET A 275 -4.81 -5.93 -9.93
N ARG A 276 -3.48 -6.01 -10.09
CA ARG A 276 -2.71 -5.12 -10.97
C ARG A 276 -3.13 -5.24 -12.43
N SER A 277 -3.33 -6.47 -12.92
CA SER A 277 -3.78 -6.71 -14.30
C SER A 277 -5.22 -6.20 -14.52
N SER A 278 -6.09 -6.36 -13.52
CA SER A 278 -7.45 -5.83 -13.53
C SER A 278 -7.43 -4.30 -13.66
N LEU A 279 -6.65 -3.61 -12.83
CA LEU A 279 -6.47 -2.16 -12.93
C LEU A 279 -5.88 -1.74 -14.27
N ALA A 280 -4.90 -2.46 -14.79
CA ALA A 280 -4.30 -2.16 -16.10
C ALA A 280 -5.35 -2.19 -17.23
N LYS A 281 -6.26 -3.17 -17.23
CA LYS A 281 -7.37 -3.26 -18.20
C LYS A 281 -8.35 -2.10 -18.08
N ILE A 282 -8.68 -1.68 -16.85
CA ILE A 282 -9.52 -0.49 -16.62
C ILE A 282 -8.83 0.74 -17.21
N VAL A 283 -7.55 0.94 -16.90
CA VAL A 283 -6.75 2.07 -17.38
C VAL A 283 -6.62 2.07 -18.90
N GLU A 284 -6.37 0.92 -19.53
CA GLU A 284 -6.35 0.78 -20.98
C GLU A 284 -7.70 1.14 -21.60
N SER A 285 -8.81 0.65 -21.05
CA SER A 285 -10.14 1.00 -21.55
C SER A 285 -10.42 2.50 -21.47
N MET A 286 -9.97 3.18 -20.41
CA MET A 286 -10.09 4.64 -20.31
C MET A 286 -9.26 5.36 -21.37
N TYR A 287 -8.20 4.73 -21.88
CA TYR A 287 -7.29 5.34 -22.84
C TYR A 287 -7.55 4.97 -24.31
N SER A 288 -8.23 3.86 -24.59
CA SER A 288 -8.42 3.33 -25.95
C SER A 288 -9.63 3.91 -26.70
N TYR A 289 -10.50 4.68 -26.04
CA TYR A 289 -11.78 5.11 -26.64
C TYR A 289 -11.73 6.30 -27.63
N TYR A 290 -10.56 6.88 -27.94
CA TYR A 290 -10.44 7.88 -29.01
C TYR A 290 -9.04 7.83 -29.64
N VAL A 291 -8.89 6.95 -30.63
CA VAL A 291 -8.07 7.16 -31.83
C VAL A 291 -9.04 7.43 -32.97
#